data_AF-A0A1F5EV53-F1
#
_entry.id   AF-A0A1F5EV53-F1
#
_cell.length_a   1.000
_cell.length_b   1.000
_cell.length_c   1.000
_cell.angle_alpha   90.00
_cell.angle_beta   90.00
_cell.angle_gamma   90.00
#
_symmetry.space_group_name_H-M   'P 1'
#
loop_
_entity.id
_entity.type
_entity.pdbx_description
1 polymer ?
#
loop_
_entity_poly.entity_id
_entity_poly.type
_entity_poly.pdbx_seq_one_letter_code
_entity_poly.pdbx_strand_id
1 'polypeptide(L)'
;MAGTRKQFVWVGLILLLLYGYASWNVFTRPTKRPFREFAAFVKTEIKPGDFLVNWNGGAHHIWETKYYGIPAPIYTPNGPLPLYVGTAQMTAEDTIDKLPDRPRIGLIASEDPKEILLPGYKMTFVKQFGELRFVWWTKTK
;
A
#
# COMPACT_ATOMS: atom_id res chain seq x y z
N MET A 1 0.33 -48.95 -24.65
CA MET A 1 0.87 -47.61 -24.28
C MET A 1 0.28 -46.42 -25.06
N ALA A 2 -0.70 -46.60 -25.96
CA ALA A 2 -1.30 -45.48 -26.70
C ALA A 2 -2.52 -44.82 -26.00
N GLY A 3 -3.27 -45.57 -25.18
CA GLY A 3 -4.47 -45.08 -24.49
C GLY A 3 -4.17 -44.09 -23.37
N THR A 4 -3.14 -44.35 -22.57
CA THR A 4 -2.68 -43.46 -21.49
C THR A 4 -2.23 -42.11 -22.04
N ARG A 5 -1.50 -42.08 -23.17
CA ARG A 5 -1.04 -40.83 -23.80
C ARG A 5 -2.21 -39.93 -24.25
N LYS A 6 -3.29 -40.50 -24.80
CA LYS A 6 -4.48 -39.73 -25.20
C LYS A 6 -5.23 -39.14 -23.99
N GLN A 7 -5.32 -39.89 -22.89
CA GLN A 7 -5.93 -39.41 -21.65
C GLN A 7 -5.16 -38.23 -21.04
N PHE A 8 -3.82 -38.27 -21.04
CA PHE A 8 -3.00 -37.16 -20.55
C PHE A 8 -3.13 -35.88 -21.41
N VAL A 9 -3.34 -36.01 -22.73
CA VAL A 9 -3.59 -34.85 -23.60
C VAL A 9 -4.90 -34.16 -23.21
N TRP A 10 -5.97 -34.92 -22.95
CA TRP A 10 -7.25 -34.35 -22.52
C TRP A 10 -7.18 -33.70 -21.15
N VAL A 11 -6.49 -34.33 -20.19
CA VAL A 11 -6.24 -33.74 -18.87
C VAL A 11 -5.45 -32.43 -19.01
N GLY A 12 -4.39 -32.42 -19.83
CA GLY A 12 -3.61 -31.22 -20.10
C GLY A 12 -4.42 -30.09 -20.72
N LEU A 13 -5.30 -30.41 -21.69
CA LEU A 13 -6.19 -29.42 -22.31
C LEU A 13 -7.21 -28.85 -21.32
N ILE A 14 -7.80 -29.68 -20.46
CA ILE A 14 -8.73 -29.22 -19.42
C ILE A 14 -8.01 -28.29 -18.43
N LEU A 15 -6.82 -28.67 -17.96
CA LEU A 15 -6.02 -27.82 -17.07
C LEU A 15 -5.64 -26.50 -17.75
N LEU A 16 -5.29 -26.51 -19.03
CA LEU A 16 -4.98 -25.31 -19.79
C LEU A 16 -6.19 -24.37 -19.92
N LEU A 17 -7.37 -24.90 -20.18
CA LEU A 17 -8.61 -24.12 -20.23
C LEU A 17 -8.98 -23.53 -18.86
N LEU A 18 -8.86 -24.32 -17.78
CA LEU A 18 -9.11 -23.85 -16.42
C LEU A 18 -8.11 -22.75 -16.02
N TYR A 19 -6.82 -22.95 -16.32
CA TYR A 19 -5.79 -21.95 -16.08
C TYR A 19 -6.07 -20.68 -16.88
N GLY A 20 -6.35 -20.79 -18.18
CA GLY A 20 -6.67 -19.64 -19.03
C GLY A 20 -7.89 -18.86 -18.52
N TYR A 21 -8.94 -19.55 -18.09
CA TYR A 21 -10.12 -18.93 -17.49
C TYR A 21 -9.79 -18.24 -16.16
N ALA A 22 -9.02 -18.88 -15.28
CA ALA A 22 -8.61 -18.30 -14.00
C ALA A 22 -7.74 -17.05 -14.22
N SER A 23 -6.73 -17.13 -15.09
CA SER A 23 -5.87 -16.01 -15.46
C SER A 23 -6.67 -14.85 -16.06
N TRP A 24 -7.62 -15.14 -16.96
CA TRP A 24 -8.51 -14.14 -17.53
C TRP A 24 -9.34 -13.42 -16.46
N ASN A 25 -9.91 -14.17 -15.50
CA ASN A 25 -10.67 -13.57 -14.41
C ASN A 25 -9.81 -12.69 -13.51
N VAL A 26 -8.60 -13.15 -13.13
CA VAL A 26 -7.68 -12.34 -12.31
C VAL A 26 -7.27 -11.07 -13.05
N PHE A 27 -7.01 -11.16 -14.35
CA PHE A 27 -6.60 -10.01 -15.17
C PHE A 27 -7.73 -9.00 -15.41
N THR A 28 -8.95 -9.47 -15.68
CA THR A 28 -10.10 -8.59 -15.99
C THR A 28 -10.87 -8.12 -14.78
N ARG A 29 -10.77 -8.84 -13.65
CA ARG A 29 -11.44 -8.51 -12.39
C ARG A 29 -10.44 -8.50 -11.24
N PRO A 30 -9.35 -7.71 -11.32
CA PRO A 30 -8.40 -7.61 -10.22
C PRO A 30 -9.15 -7.07 -9.01
N THR A 31 -9.02 -7.75 -7.87
CA THR A 31 -9.54 -7.27 -6.59
C THR A 31 -8.78 -6.00 -6.22
N LYS A 32 -9.34 -4.84 -6.55
CA LYS A 32 -8.75 -3.55 -6.18
C LYS A 32 -8.92 -3.36 -4.67
N ARG A 33 -7.84 -2.94 -4.01
CA ARG A 33 -7.92 -2.50 -2.61
C ARG A 33 -8.93 -1.35 -2.48
N PRO A 34 -9.63 -1.21 -1.34
CA PRO A 34 -10.67 -0.20 -1.13
C PRO A 34 -10.08 1.23 -0.95
N PHE A 35 -9.12 1.62 -1.80
CA PHE A 35 -8.38 2.87 -1.67
C PHE A 35 -9.26 4.10 -1.88
N ARG A 36 -10.35 3.98 -2.66
CA ARG A 36 -11.30 5.08 -2.85
C ARG A 36 -11.98 5.46 -1.53
N GLU A 37 -12.46 4.48 -0.78
CA GLU A 37 -13.12 4.69 0.52
C GLU A 37 -12.10 5.16 1.57
N PHE A 38 -10.91 4.55 1.55
CA PHE A 38 -9.79 4.99 2.35
C PHE A 38 -9.46 6.48 2.11
N ALA A 39 -9.31 6.89 0.85
CA ALA A 39 -8.98 8.25 0.48
C ALA A 39 -10.08 9.24 0.86
N ALA A 40 -11.34 8.85 0.71
CA ALA A 40 -12.47 9.67 1.16
C ALA A 40 -12.41 9.91 2.67
N PHE A 41 -12.17 8.85 3.45
CA PHE A 41 -12.01 8.95 4.90
C PHE A 41 -10.81 9.81 5.31
N VAL A 42 -9.64 9.60 4.72
CA VAL A 42 -8.44 10.39 5.02
C VAL A 42 -8.68 11.87 4.76
N LYS A 43 -9.30 12.22 3.63
CA LYS A 43 -9.63 13.61 3.31
C LYS A 43 -10.60 14.26 4.31
N THR A 44 -11.49 13.51 4.92
CA THR A 44 -12.40 14.03 5.96
C THR A 44 -11.74 14.21 7.32
N GLU A 45 -10.65 13.51 7.59
CA GLU A 45 -9.97 13.52 8.90
C GLU A 45 -8.80 14.50 9.01
N ILE A 46 -8.21 14.89 7.88
CA ILE A 46 -7.10 15.85 7.83
C ILE A 46 -7.56 17.23 8.32
N LYS A 47 -6.75 17.82 9.19
CA LYS A 47 -6.91 19.18 9.71
C LYS A 47 -5.71 20.04 9.30
N PRO A 48 -5.86 21.38 9.26
CA PRO A 48 -4.72 22.28 9.06
C PRO A 48 -3.62 22.02 10.10
N GLY A 49 -2.39 21.84 9.62
CA GLY A 49 -1.22 21.56 10.46
C GLY A 49 -0.88 20.09 10.65
N ASP A 50 -1.71 19.17 10.18
CA ASP A 50 -1.35 17.75 10.10
C ASP A 50 -0.32 17.50 9.01
N PHE A 51 0.39 16.38 9.14
CA PHE A 51 1.25 15.86 8.08
C PHE A 51 0.97 14.39 7.86
N LEU A 52 0.96 13.96 6.60
CA LEU A 52 0.70 12.58 6.24
C LEU A 52 1.96 11.92 5.70
N VAL A 53 2.10 10.62 5.96
CA VAL A 53 3.27 9.83 5.59
C VAL A 53 2.80 8.50 5.02
N ASN A 54 3.36 8.12 3.88
CA ASN A 54 3.35 6.73 3.44
C ASN A 54 4.42 5.97 4.20
N TRP A 55 4.02 4.97 4.97
CA TRP A 55 4.95 4.14 5.69
C TRP A 55 5.70 3.22 4.72
N ASN A 56 7.04 3.24 4.80
CA ASN A 56 7.90 2.38 4.00
C ASN A 56 8.02 0.98 4.62
N GLY A 57 6.92 0.24 4.58
CA GLY A 57 6.83 -1.14 5.04
C GLY A 57 6.77 -2.15 3.90
N GLY A 58 6.01 -3.23 4.07
CA GLY A 58 5.79 -4.25 3.05
C GLY A 58 5.20 -3.73 1.71
N ALA A 59 4.51 -2.59 1.73
CA ALA A 59 4.15 -1.82 0.54
C ALA A 59 3.84 -0.37 0.90
N HIS A 60 4.48 0.59 0.20
CA HIS A 60 4.11 2.00 0.22
C HIS A 60 2.98 2.27 -0.80
N HIS A 61 2.13 3.26 -0.55
CA HIS A 61 0.97 3.58 -1.41
C HIS A 61 1.10 4.94 -2.09
N ILE A 62 2.33 5.33 -2.45
CA ILE A 62 2.64 6.67 -3.00
C ILE A 62 1.83 6.98 -4.26
N TRP A 63 1.67 5.99 -5.15
CA TRP A 63 0.95 6.14 -6.41
C TRP A 63 -0.54 6.37 -6.19
N GLU A 64 -1.14 5.58 -5.30
CA GLU A 64 -2.54 5.73 -4.92
C GLU A 64 -2.77 7.06 -4.21
N THR A 65 -1.90 7.45 -3.26
CA THR A 65 -2.03 8.74 -2.58
C THR A 65 -1.91 9.91 -3.57
N LYS A 66 -1.00 9.85 -4.54
CA LYS A 66 -0.90 10.85 -5.61
C LYS A 66 -2.14 10.89 -6.48
N TYR A 67 -2.61 9.73 -6.93
CA TYR A 67 -3.81 9.61 -7.77
C TYR A 67 -5.04 10.22 -7.08
N TYR A 68 -5.17 10.04 -5.76
CA TYR A 68 -6.26 10.62 -4.97
C TYR A 68 -5.96 12.02 -4.43
N GLY A 69 -4.81 12.64 -4.72
CA GLY A 69 -4.47 13.99 -4.27
C GLY A 69 -4.24 14.10 -2.75
N ILE A 70 -3.66 13.08 -2.15
CA ILE A 70 -3.26 13.03 -0.74
C ILE A 70 -1.74 13.25 -0.67
N PRO A 71 -1.26 14.39 -0.16
CA PRO A 71 0.17 14.68 -0.08
C PRO A 71 0.79 13.89 1.09
N ALA A 72 1.30 12.70 0.80
CA ALA A 72 1.90 11.79 1.77
C ALA A 72 3.23 11.23 1.23
N PRO A 73 4.36 11.92 1.44
CA PRO A 73 5.67 11.37 1.04
C PRO A 73 6.00 10.11 1.82
N ILE A 74 6.90 9.31 1.28
CA ILE A 74 7.42 8.10 1.92
C ILE A 74 8.47 8.47 2.95
N TYR A 75 8.34 7.96 4.17
CA TYR A 75 9.36 8.16 5.20
C TYR A 75 10.48 7.12 5.10
N THR A 76 11.71 7.60 4.87
CA THR A 76 12.89 6.78 4.57
C THR A 76 14.08 7.19 5.46
N PRO A 77 14.05 6.89 6.77
CA PRO A 77 15.08 7.34 7.70
C PRO A 77 16.47 6.73 7.46
N ASN A 78 16.51 5.58 6.78
CA ASN A 78 17.74 4.80 6.56
C ASN A 78 18.39 5.08 5.20
N GLY A 79 17.99 6.15 4.51
CA GLY A 79 18.49 6.51 3.18
C GLY A 79 17.52 6.17 2.05
N PRO A 80 17.98 6.29 0.79
CA PRO A 80 17.10 6.22 -0.39
C PRO A 80 16.50 4.82 -0.57
N LEU A 81 15.31 4.78 -1.16
CA LEU A 81 14.67 3.52 -1.56
C LEU A 81 15.51 2.81 -2.64
N PRO A 82 15.56 1.47 -2.63
CA PRO A 82 16.19 0.75 -3.72
C PRO A 82 15.47 1.04 -5.04
N LEU A 83 16.23 1.07 -6.14
CA LEU A 83 15.71 1.39 -7.46
C LEU A 83 14.97 0.17 -8.04
N TYR A 84 13.65 0.27 -8.16
CA TYR A 84 12.78 -0.67 -8.87
C TYR A 84 11.86 0.10 -9.82
N VAL A 85 11.15 -0.60 -10.70
CA VAL A 85 10.28 0.03 -11.71
C VAL A 85 9.26 1.01 -11.09
N GLY A 86 8.75 0.70 -9.90
CA GLY A 86 7.84 1.57 -9.15
C GLY A 86 8.48 2.79 -8.49
N THR A 87 9.78 2.76 -8.18
CA THR A 87 10.50 3.92 -7.62
C THR A 87 11.14 4.78 -8.71
N ALA A 88 11.33 4.25 -9.93
CA ALA A 88 11.91 4.97 -11.06
C ALA A 88 11.09 6.19 -11.53
N GLN A 89 9.80 6.24 -11.21
CA GLN A 89 8.93 7.38 -11.52
C GLN A 89 8.79 8.36 -10.33
N MET A 90 9.43 8.08 -9.20
CA MET A 90 9.40 8.97 -8.04
C MET A 90 10.34 10.15 -8.22
N THR A 91 9.97 11.28 -7.63
CA THR A 91 10.81 12.48 -7.54
C THR A 91 11.36 12.66 -6.13
N ALA A 92 12.28 13.60 -5.94
CA ALA A 92 12.89 13.85 -4.62
C ALA A 92 11.85 14.26 -3.58
N GLU A 93 10.75 14.90 -4.01
CA GLU A 93 9.64 15.34 -3.16
C GLU A 93 8.76 14.20 -2.65
N ASP A 94 8.90 12.99 -3.22
CA ASP A 94 8.12 11.82 -2.82
C ASP A 94 8.68 11.12 -1.59
N THR A 95 9.85 11.54 -1.10
CA THR A 95 10.53 10.94 0.04
C THR A 95 10.92 12.00 1.05
N ILE A 96 10.91 11.62 2.32
CA ILE A 96 11.46 12.41 3.42
C ILE A 96 12.34 11.52 4.30
N ASP A 97 13.51 12.02 4.67
CA ASP A 97 14.43 11.35 5.60
C ASP A 97 14.12 11.70 7.05
N LYS A 98 13.47 12.85 7.28
CA LYS A 98 13.10 13.37 8.60
C LYS A 98 11.63 13.70 8.66
N LEU A 99 10.98 13.29 9.74
CA LEU A 99 9.61 13.70 10.03
C LEU A 99 9.58 15.18 10.39
N PRO A 100 8.61 15.95 9.88
CA PRO A 100 8.45 17.33 10.29
C PRO A 100 8.00 17.42 11.74
N ASP A 101 8.37 18.51 12.42
CA ASP A 101 7.87 18.79 13.75
C ASP A 101 6.41 19.23 13.68
N ARG A 102 5.49 18.28 13.89
CA ARG A 102 4.04 18.50 13.81
C ARG A 102 3.36 17.89 15.04
N PRO A 103 2.26 18.49 15.53
CA PRO A 103 1.52 17.92 16.66
C PRO A 103 0.96 16.53 16.37
N ARG A 104 0.58 16.29 15.10
CA ARG A 104 -0.10 15.09 14.66
C ARG A 104 0.42 14.65 13.29
N ILE A 105 0.75 13.36 13.18
CA ILE A 105 1.17 12.70 11.94
C ILE A 105 0.20 11.57 11.62
N GLY A 106 -0.29 11.53 10.40
CA GLY A 106 -1.10 10.44 9.87
C GLY A 106 -0.24 9.49 9.05
N LEU A 107 -0.33 8.20 9.34
CA LEU A 107 0.40 7.15 8.66
C LEU A 107 -0.53 6.32 7.80
N ILE A 108 -0.11 6.08 6.57
CA ILE A 108 -0.76 5.20 5.60
C ILE A 108 0.12 3.95 5.49
N ALA A 109 -0.39 2.80 5.92
CA ALA A 109 0.41 1.58 6.03
C ALA A 109 -0.37 0.32 5.64
N SER A 110 0.36 -0.72 5.23
CA SER A 110 -0.16 -2.08 5.04
C SER A 110 0.17 -3.03 6.21
N GLU A 111 1.08 -2.60 7.10
CA GLU A 111 1.59 -3.39 8.22
C GLU A 111 0.69 -3.28 9.45
N ASP A 112 0.88 -4.17 10.42
CA ASP A 112 0.18 -4.06 11.71
C ASP A 112 0.63 -2.76 12.40
N PRO A 113 -0.30 -1.88 12.83
CA PRO A 113 0.06 -0.63 13.50
C PRO A 113 0.92 -0.80 14.76
N LYS A 114 0.90 -2.00 15.37
CA LYS A 114 1.72 -2.34 16.54
C LYS A 114 3.20 -2.56 16.19
N GLU A 115 3.50 -2.89 14.94
CA GLU A 115 4.87 -3.10 14.45
C GLU A 115 5.52 -1.78 14.00
N ILE A 116 4.71 -0.75 13.77
CA ILE A 116 5.16 0.56 13.35
C ILE A 116 5.68 1.34 14.57
N LEU A 117 6.94 1.77 14.50
CA LEU A 117 7.56 2.61 15.52
C LEU A 117 7.87 3.98 14.92
N LEU A 118 7.17 5.00 15.41
CA LEU A 118 7.40 6.40 15.01
C LEU A 118 8.12 7.16 16.14
N PRO A 119 9.42 7.47 16.01
CA PRO A 119 10.19 8.10 17.08
C PRO A 119 9.59 9.45 17.53
N GLY A 120 9.38 9.61 18.83
CA GLY A 120 8.83 10.85 19.40
C GLY A 120 7.31 10.99 19.30
N TYR A 121 6.60 9.99 18.79
CA TYR A 121 5.14 10.00 18.70
C TYR A 121 4.51 8.77 19.35
N LYS A 122 3.25 8.91 19.76
CA LYS A 122 2.43 7.82 20.29
C LYS A 122 1.19 7.64 19.43
N MET A 123 0.89 6.39 19.08
CA MET A 123 -0.31 6.03 18.35
C MET A 123 -1.56 6.37 19.18
N THR A 124 -2.53 7.04 18.55
CA THR A 124 -3.78 7.47 19.20
C THR A 124 -5.03 6.92 18.53
N PHE A 125 -4.97 6.59 17.24
CA PHE A 125 -6.13 6.08 16.50
C PHE A 125 -5.71 5.18 15.34
N VAL A 126 -6.55 4.19 15.03
CA VAL A 126 -6.39 3.28 13.90
C VAL A 126 -7.74 3.10 13.20
N LYS A 127 -7.75 3.23 11.87
CA LYS A 127 -8.87 2.80 11.02
C LYS A 127 -8.36 1.85 9.93
N GLN A 128 -9.05 0.74 9.75
CA GLN A 128 -8.69 -0.30 8.78
C GLN A 128 -9.71 -0.38 7.64
N PHE A 129 -9.21 -0.59 6.42
CA PHE A 129 -9.94 -0.77 5.17
C PHE A 129 -9.34 -1.96 4.40
N GLY A 130 -9.79 -3.18 4.70
CA GLY A 130 -9.14 -4.39 4.21
C GLY A 130 -7.71 -4.49 4.75
N GLU A 131 -6.72 -4.52 3.86
CA GLU A 131 -5.29 -4.51 4.23
C GLU A 131 -4.73 -3.10 4.48
N LEU A 132 -5.44 -2.05 4.07
CA LEU A 132 -5.01 -0.67 4.24
C LEU A 132 -5.33 -0.20 5.65
N ARG A 133 -4.39 0.51 6.26
CA ARG A 133 -4.57 1.10 7.59
C ARG A 133 -4.18 2.56 7.58
N PHE A 134 -5.02 3.36 8.21
CA PHE A 134 -4.75 4.75 8.54
C PHE A 134 -4.55 4.86 10.05
N VAL A 135 -3.43 5.45 10.45
CA VAL A 135 -3.04 5.51 11.86
C VAL A 135 -2.69 6.95 12.23
N TRP A 136 -3.34 7.50 13.26
CA TRP A 136 -2.90 8.78 13.83
C TRP A 136 -1.89 8.59 14.93
N TRP A 137 -0.87 9.44 14.89
CA TRP A 137 0.20 9.54 15.85
C TRP A 137 0.27 10.97 16.38
N THR A 138 0.43 11.11 17.69
CA THR A 138 0.51 12.41 18.35
C THR A 138 1.85 12.55 19.04
N LYS A 139 2.47 13.73 18.93
CA LYS A 139 3.80 13.96 19.49
C LYS A 139 3.79 13.72 21.01
N THR A 140 4.76 12.96 21.50
CA THR A 140 4.97 12.76 22.93
C THR A 140 5.65 14.03 23.46
N LYS A 141 5.15 14.57 24.57
CA LYS A 141 5.74 15.74 25.23
C LYS A 141 7.16 15.46 25.70
#